data_AF-A0A8T4RD22-F1
#
_entry.id   AF-A0A8T4RD22-F1
#
_cell.length_a   1.000
_cell.length_b   1.000
_cell.length_c   1.000
_cell.angle_alpha   90.00
_cell.angle_beta   90.00
_cell.angle_gamma   90.00
#
_symmetry.space_group_name_H-M   'P 1'
#
loop_
_entity.id
_entity.type
_entity.pdbx_description
1 polymer ?
#
loop_
_entity_poly.entity_id
_entity_poly.type
_entity_poly.pdbx_seq_one_letter_code
_entity_poly.pdbx_strand_id
1 'polypeptide(L)'
;MIVKGKPDQQKSESLKRMAEITLERLGNTDMGRYPSNTLVDYYDAVHKLMEALTLKEGIKVKGEGAHQELIDYAAKQRKIDEQMRQFLQQMRDYRNRISYEGFMIHKNYIDLNKGLIRRIIKRLFDQLK
;
A
#
# COMPACT_ATOMS: atom_id res chain seq x y z
N MET A 1 5.83 -5.20 15.76
CA MET A 1 6.85 -6.27 15.91
C MET A 1 7.14 -6.96 14.57
N ILE A 2 8.41 -6.98 14.17
CA ILE A 2 8.91 -7.74 13.03
C ILE A 2 9.30 -9.15 13.48
N VAL A 3 8.78 -10.17 12.81
CA VAL A 3 9.05 -11.59 13.06
C VAL A 3 9.66 -12.19 11.81
N LYS A 4 10.76 -12.93 11.97
CA LYS A 4 11.38 -13.69 10.90
C LYS A 4 10.95 -15.15 10.95
N GLY A 5 10.57 -15.70 9.81
CA GLY A 5 10.13 -17.07 9.62
C GLY A 5 10.52 -17.58 8.23
N LYS A 6 9.85 -18.65 7.78
CA LYS A 6 10.04 -19.16 6.41
C LYS A 6 9.31 -18.25 5.41
N PRO A 7 9.90 -18.01 4.22
CA PRO A 7 9.20 -17.38 3.11
C PRO A 7 7.86 -18.06 2.81
N ASP A 8 6.86 -17.25 2.48
CA ASP A 8 5.51 -17.70 2.17
C ASP A 8 5.13 -17.24 0.75
N GLN A 9 5.64 -17.97 -0.25
CA GLN A 9 5.47 -17.62 -1.66
C GLN A 9 4.01 -17.66 -2.10
N GLN A 10 3.25 -18.66 -1.62
CA GLN A 10 1.83 -18.80 -1.95
C GLN A 10 1.02 -17.60 -1.45
N LYS A 11 1.25 -17.17 -0.20
CA LYS A 11 0.56 -16.00 0.34
C LYS A 11 1.02 -14.72 -0.35
N SER A 12 2.31 -14.60 -0.67
CA SER A 12 2.85 -13.48 -1.45
C SER A 12 2.13 -13.33 -2.79
N GLU A 13 2.06 -14.38 -3.60
CA GLU A 13 1.37 -14.34 -4.91
C GLU A 13 -0.13 -14.08 -4.74
N SER A 14 -0.76 -14.62 -3.70
CA SER A 14 -2.18 -14.35 -3.43
C SER A 14 -2.42 -12.86 -3.12
N LEU A 15 -1.57 -12.23 -2.30
CA LEU A 15 -1.68 -10.80 -1.99
C LEU A 15 -1.42 -9.92 -3.20
N LYS A 16 -0.42 -10.27 -4.01
CA LYS A 16 -0.14 -9.60 -5.29
C LYS A 16 -1.37 -9.66 -6.21
N ARG A 17 -1.98 -10.84 -6.38
CA ARG A 17 -3.19 -11.02 -7.18
C ARG A 17 -4.37 -10.20 -6.65
N MET A 18 -4.53 -10.13 -5.33
CA MET A 18 -5.56 -9.27 -4.73
C MET A 18 -5.30 -7.79 -5.00
N ALA A 19 -4.05 -7.34 -5.01
CA ALA A 19 -3.70 -5.97 -5.39
C ALA A 19 -4.02 -5.70 -6.87
N GLU A 20 -3.75 -6.65 -7.78
CA GLU A 20 -4.11 -6.56 -9.20
C GLU A 20 -5.62 -6.38 -9.38
N ILE A 21 -6.44 -7.20 -8.71
CA ILE A 21 -7.90 -7.11 -8.75
C ILE A 21 -8.40 -5.76 -8.21
N THR A 22 -7.84 -5.27 -7.09
CA THR A 22 -8.17 -3.95 -6.55
C THR A 22 -7.88 -2.84 -7.56
N LEU A 23 -6.73 -2.92 -8.24
CA LEU A 23 -6.32 -1.91 -9.22
C LEU A 23 -7.13 -1.97 -10.52
N GLU A 24 -7.52 -3.17 -10.95
CA GLU A 24 -8.45 -3.39 -12.06
C GLU A 24 -9.81 -2.73 -11.76
N ARG A 25 -10.38 -3.00 -10.58
CA ARG A 25 -11.62 -2.35 -10.13
C ARG A 25 -11.49 -0.84 -10.07
N LEU A 26 -10.37 -0.32 -9.56
CA LEU A 26 -10.07 1.11 -9.56
C LEU A 26 -10.03 1.70 -10.97
N GLY A 27 -9.57 0.94 -11.97
CA GLY A 27 -9.59 1.36 -13.38
C GLY A 27 -10.98 1.73 -13.89
N ASN A 28 -12.03 1.13 -13.31
CA ASN A 28 -13.44 1.35 -13.66
C ASN A 28 -14.19 2.23 -12.64
N THR A 29 -13.51 2.75 -11.63
CA THR A 29 -14.14 3.56 -10.57
C THR A 29 -14.17 5.04 -10.95
N ASP A 30 -15.31 5.70 -10.71
CA ASP A 30 -15.40 7.16 -10.74
C ASP A 30 -14.65 7.76 -9.54
N MET A 31 -13.36 7.98 -9.72
CA MET A 31 -12.46 8.46 -8.66
C MET A 31 -12.82 9.88 -8.19
N GLY A 32 -13.46 10.69 -9.04
CA GLY A 32 -13.88 12.05 -8.70
C GLY A 32 -15.10 12.05 -7.78
N ARG A 33 -16.01 11.10 -7.99
CA ARG A 33 -17.18 10.88 -7.13
C ARG A 33 -16.83 10.18 -5.82
N TYR A 34 -15.84 9.27 -5.82
CA TYR A 34 -15.48 8.45 -4.66
C TYR A 34 -14.00 8.62 -4.24
N PRO A 35 -13.54 9.84 -3.90
CA PRO A 35 -12.13 10.09 -3.63
C PRO A 35 -11.61 9.40 -2.36
N SER A 36 -12.41 9.34 -1.29
CA SER A 36 -12.03 8.61 -0.06
C SER A 36 -11.90 7.11 -0.32
N ASN A 37 -12.88 6.49 -0.98
CA ASN A 37 -12.80 5.06 -1.34
C ASN A 37 -11.61 4.79 -2.27
N THR A 38 -11.36 5.68 -3.22
CA THR A 38 -10.21 5.59 -4.12
C THR A 38 -8.89 5.61 -3.35
N LEU A 39 -8.74 6.48 -2.35
CA LEU A 39 -7.54 6.48 -1.51
C LEU A 39 -7.39 5.20 -0.70
N VAL A 40 -8.48 4.72 -0.10
CA VAL A 40 -8.49 3.47 0.68
C VAL A 40 -8.04 2.30 -0.20
N ASP A 41 -8.58 2.20 -1.41
CA ASP A 41 -8.25 1.13 -2.36
C ASP A 41 -6.80 1.23 -2.86
N TYR A 42 -6.31 2.45 -3.14
CA TYR A 42 -4.90 2.64 -3.49
C TYR A 42 -3.96 2.24 -2.35
N TYR A 43 -4.27 2.66 -1.12
CA TYR A 43 -3.48 2.30 0.04
C TYR A 43 -3.52 0.78 0.28
N ASP A 44 -4.68 0.15 0.14
CA ASP A 44 -4.85 -1.28 0.30
C ASP A 44 -4.01 -2.08 -0.73
N ALA A 45 -4.01 -1.67 -2.00
CA ALA A 45 -3.17 -2.29 -3.02
C ALA A 45 -1.67 -2.15 -2.68
N VAL A 46 -1.24 -0.93 -2.30
CA VAL A 46 0.16 -0.66 -1.91
C VAL A 46 0.56 -1.47 -0.68
N HIS A 47 -0.30 -1.54 0.34
CA HIS A 47 -0.09 -2.32 1.55
C HIS A 47 0.06 -3.82 1.22
N LYS A 48 -0.84 -4.39 0.43
CA LYS A 48 -0.78 -5.80 0.00
C LYS A 48 0.51 -6.11 -0.75
N LEU A 49 0.98 -5.21 -1.63
CA LEU A 49 2.23 -5.40 -2.36
C LEU A 49 3.46 -5.34 -1.44
N MET A 50 3.49 -4.42 -0.46
CA MET A 50 4.56 -4.38 0.55
C MET A 50 4.55 -5.64 1.42
N GLU A 51 3.38 -6.10 1.85
CA GLU A 51 3.25 -7.34 2.64
C GLU A 51 3.73 -8.54 1.81
N ALA A 52 3.33 -8.64 0.54
CA ALA A 52 3.80 -9.68 -0.38
C ALA A 52 5.34 -9.71 -0.49
N LEU A 53 5.98 -8.55 -0.65
CA LEU A 53 7.44 -8.45 -0.70
C LEU A 53 8.10 -8.99 0.58
N THR A 54 7.60 -8.59 1.75
CA THR A 54 8.15 -9.07 3.03
C THR A 54 7.92 -10.57 3.23
N LEU A 55 6.81 -11.11 2.75
CA LEU A 55 6.53 -12.55 2.82
C LEU A 55 7.47 -13.38 1.96
N LYS A 56 7.93 -12.88 0.79
CA LYS A 56 8.98 -13.55 -0.02
C LYS A 56 10.31 -13.66 0.75
N GLU A 57 10.53 -12.78 1.73
CA GLU A 57 11.74 -12.74 2.57
C GLU A 57 11.56 -13.51 3.89
N GLY A 58 10.37 -14.07 4.15
CA GLY A 58 10.03 -14.70 5.42
C GLY A 58 9.83 -13.70 6.55
N ILE A 59 9.54 -12.45 6.23
CA ILE A 59 9.33 -11.37 7.21
C ILE A 59 7.82 -11.16 7.39
N LYS A 60 7.38 -11.10 8.65
CA LYS A 60 6.00 -10.81 9.03
C LYS A 60 5.99 -9.66 10.03
N VAL A 61 5.17 -8.65 9.77
CA VAL A 61 4.97 -7.53 10.67
C VAL A 61 3.63 -7.70 11.37
N LYS A 62 3.62 -7.63 12.71
CA LYS A 62 2.43 -7.88 13.54
C LYS A 62 2.35 -6.92 14.73
N GLY A 63 1.15 -6.77 15.27
CA GLY A 63 0.86 -5.97 16.46
C GLY A 63 0.33 -4.59 16.12
N GLU A 64 0.18 -3.76 17.16
CA GLU A 64 -0.17 -2.36 17.02
C GLU A 64 0.88 -1.63 16.18
N GLY A 65 0.45 -0.77 15.26
CA GLY A 65 1.36 -0.07 14.36
C GLY A 65 1.98 -0.92 13.25
N ALA A 66 1.54 -2.17 13.03
CA ALA A 66 2.13 -3.06 12.03
C ALA A 66 2.22 -2.45 10.62
N HIS A 67 1.22 -1.65 10.23
CA HIS A 67 1.24 -0.95 8.94
C HIS A 67 2.35 0.11 8.86
N GLN A 68 2.65 0.79 9.98
CA GLN A 68 3.77 1.73 10.07
C GLN A 68 5.09 1.00 9.83
N GLU A 69 5.30 -0.04 10.63
CA GLU A 69 6.54 -0.81 10.65
C GLU A 69 6.76 -1.49 9.31
N LEU A 70 5.71 -1.95 8.63
CA LEU A 70 5.79 -2.51 7.29
C LEU A 70 6.30 -1.48 6.28
N ILE A 71 5.77 -0.26 6.30
CA ILE A 71 6.22 0.83 5.42
C ILE A 71 7.69 1.16 5.69
N ASP A 72 8.06 1.32 6.96
CA ASP A 72 9.43 1.69 7.34
C ASP A 72 10.43 0.56 7.00
N TYR A 73 10.05 -0.70 7.23
CA TYR A 73 10.86 -1.86 6.86
C TYR A 73 11.03 -1.96 5.34
N ALA A 74 9.93 -1.96 4.59
CA ALA A 74 9.96 -2.08 3.13
C ALA A 74 10.75 -0.92 2.52
N ALA A 75 10.60 0.30 3.05
CA ALA A 75 11.31 1.46 2.56
C ALA A 75 12.83 1.32 2.73
N LYS A 76 13.26 0.87 3.91
CA LYS A 76 14.67 0.61 4.22
C LYS A 76 15.26 -0.49 3.32
N GLN A 77 14.59 -1.64 3.20
CA GLN A 77 15.12 -2.77 2.43
C GLN A 77 15.17 -2.50 0.92
N ARG A 78 14.23 -1.70 0.41
CA ARG A 78 14.05 -1.48 -1.03
C ARG A 78 14.57 -0.13 -1.53
N LYS A 79 15.34 0.59 -0.70
CA LYS A 79 15.91 1.91 -0.99
C LYS A 79 14.86 2.89 -1.51
N ILE A 80 13.68 2.87 -0.89
CA ILE A 80 12.66 3.90 -1.09
C ILE A 80 13.18 5.16 -0.42
N ASP A 81 13.20 6.28 -1.14
CA ASP A 81 13.65 7.55 -0.58
C ASP A 81 12.69 8.05 0.51
N GLU A 82 13.19 8.98 1.32
CA GLU A 82 12.48 9.51 2.48
C GLU A 82 11.17 10.22 2.09
N GLN A 83 11.14 10.91 0.95
CA GLN A 83 9.95 11.60 0.46
C GLN A 83 8.83 10.59 0.16
N MET A 84 9.16 9.49 -0.53
CA MET A 84 8.22 8.44 -0.86
C MET A 84 7.81 7.63 0.38
N ARG A 85 8.71 7.43 1.35
CA ARG A 85 8.37 6.85 2.67
C ARG A 85 7.34 7.71 3.40
N GLN A 86 7.56 9.02 3.50
CA GLN A 86 6.64 9.95 4.15
C GLN A 86 5.28 9.99 3.44
N PHE A 87 5.27 9.95 2.11
CA PHE A 87 4.04 9.87 1.34
C PHE A 87 3.23 8.60 1.66
N LEU A 88 3.88 7.44 1.79
CA LEU A 88 3.23 6.19 2.19
C LEU A 88 2.65 6.25 3.61
N GLN A 89 3.38 6.86 4.55
CA GLN A 89 2.86 7.08 5.92
C GLN A 89 1.66 8.02 5.92
N GLN A 90 1.68 9.09 5.12
CA GLN A 90 0.52 9.96 4.96
C GLN A 90 -0.70 9.21 4.38
N MET A 91 -0.50 8.37 3.36
CA MET A 91 -1.60 7.56 2.80
C MET A 91 -2.21 6.64 3.86
N ARG A 92 -1.38 6.00 4.69
CA ARG A 92 -1.82 5.19 5.83
C ARG A 92 -2.66 6.02 6.81
N ASP A 93 -2.17 7.21 7.18
CA ASP A 93 -2.85 8.07 8.15
C ASP A 93 -4.21 8.52 7.63
N TYR A 94 -4.28 8.93 6.37
CA TYR A 94 -5.54 9.26 5.73
C TYR A 94 -6.48 8.05 5.62
N ARG A 95 -5.99 6.87 5.24
CA ARG A 95 -6.81 5.66 5.23
C ARG A 95 -7.38 5.34 6.61
N ASN A 96 -6.58 5.52 7.66
CA ASN A 96 -7.03 5.31 9.04
C ASN A 96 -8.11 6.32 9.42
N ARG A 97 -7.90 7.61 9.16
CA ARG A 97 -8.92 8.65 9.42
C ARG A 97 -10.21 8.41 8.63
N ILE A 98 -10.12 7.98 7.36
CA ILE A 98 -11.31 7.61 6.58
C ILE A 98 -12.07 6.47 7.27
N SER A 99 -11.34 5.45 7.73
CA SER A 99 -11.92 4.22 8.28
C SER A 99 -12.48 4.40 9.70
N TYR A 100 -11.82 5.21 10.54
CA TYR A 100 -12.16 5.35 11.96
C TYR A 100 -12.90 6.64 12.29
N GLU A 101 -12.70 7.71 11.52
CA GLU A 101 -13.28 9.04 11.79
C GLU A 101 -14.31 9.45 10.73
N GLY A 102 -14.49 8.68 9.65
CA GLY A 102 -15.31 9.08 8.51
C GLY A 102 -14.74 10.27 7.74
N PHE A 103 -13.42 10.49 7.82
CA PHE A 103 -12.73 11.58 7.13
C PHE A 103 -12.95 11.52 5.62
N MET A 104 -13.13 12.68 4.99
CA MET A 104 -13.38 12.80 3.56
C MET A 104 -12.18 13.43 2.85
N ILE A 105 -11.66 12.72 1.85
CA ILE A 105 -10.59 13.21 0.98
C ILE A 105 -11.18 14.10 -0.11
N HIS A 106 -10.59 15.27 -0.31
CA HIS A 106 -10.94 16.11 -1.44
C HIS A 106 -10.44 15.49 -2.75
N LYS A 107 -11.25 15.53 -3.82
CA LYS A 107 -10.92 14.94 -5.14
C LYS A 107 -9.52 15.35 -5.67
N ASN A 108 -9.15 16.61 -5.47
CA ASN A 108 -7.84 17.14 -5.88
C ASN A 108 -6.67 16.34 -5.30
N TYR A 109 -6.80 15.73 -4.11
CA TYR A 109 -5.75 14.88 -3.57
C TYR A 109 -5.47 13.69 -4.47
N ILE A 110 -6.51 13.02 -4.98
CA ILE A 110 -6.35 11.92 -5.92
C ILE A 110 -5.71 12.43 -7.21
N ASP A 111 -6.24 13.51 -7.79
CA ASP A 111 -5.75 14.03 -9.06
C ASP A 111 -4.27 14.43 -9.02
N LEU A 112 -3.84 15.11 -7.95
CA LEU A 112 -2.46 15.56 -7.77
C LEU A 112 -1.49 14.40 -7.50
N ASN A 113 -1.95 13.34 -6.81
CA ASN A 113 -1.07 12.28 -6.33
C ASN A 113 -1.13 10.99 -7.15
N LYS A 114 -2.13 10.81 -8.03
CA LYS A 114 -2.34 9.59 -8.82
C LYS A 114 -1.11 9.16 -9.61
N GLY A 115 -0.38 10.12 -10.18
CA GLY A 115 0.86 9.85 -10.89
C GLY A 115 1.93 9.24 -9.98
N LEU A 116 2.12 9.79 -8.78
CA LEU A 116 3.06 9.27 -7.78
C LEU A 116 2.63 7.89 -7.28
N ILE A 117 1.35 7.71 -6.92
CA ILE A 117 0.79 6.44 -6.44
C ILE A 117 1.02 5.34 -7.47
N ARG A 118 0.73 5.60 -8.75
CA ARG A 118 0.96 4.63 -9.84
C ARG A 118 2.43 4.28 -10.01
N ARG A 119 3.35 5.24 -9.86
CA ARG A 119 4.81 4.96 -9.91
C ARG A 119 5.25 4.05 -8.76
N ILE A 120 4.74 4.28 -7.56
CA ILE A 120 5.01 3.43 -6.39
C ILE A 120 4.53 2.00 -6.66
N ILE A 121 3.27 1.85 -7.06
CA ILE A 121 2.66 0.55 -7.37
C ILE A 121 3.47 -0.21 -8.43
N LYS A 122 3.83 0.47 -9.53
CA LYS A 122 4.66 -0.13 -10.58
C LYS A 122 6.00 -0.62 -10.03
N ARG A 123 6.69 0.20 -9.23
CA ARG A 123 7.96 -0.16 -8.60
C ARG A 123 7.82 -1.40 -7.70
N LEU A 124 6.74 -1.49 -6.92
CA LEU A 124 6.49 -2.64 -6.05
C LEU A 124 6.21 -3.92 -6.85
N PHE A 125 5.43 -3.84 -7.94
CA PHE A 125 5.24 -4.97 -8.85
C PHE A 125 6.54 -5.42 -9.53
N ASP A 126 7.36 -4.47 -9.98
CA ASP A 126 8.65 -4.77 -10.61
C ASP A 126 9.59 -5.55 -9.66
N GLN A 127 9.42 -5.38 -8.34
CA GLN A 127 10.17 -6.13 -7.30
C GLN A 127 9.55 -7.48 -6.93
N LEU A 128 8.31 -7.73 -7.32
CA LEU A 128 7.59 -9.00 -7.08
C LEU A 128 7.71 -9.99 -8.25
N LYS A 129 8.28 -9.56 -9.39
CA LYS A 129 8.73 -10.46 -10.45
C LYS A 129 9.73 -11.49 -9.92
#